data_AF-A0A8K1ZZL7-F1
#
_entry.id   AF-A0A8K1ZZL7-F1
#
_cell.length_a   1.000
_cell.length_b   1.000
_cell.length_c   1.000
_cell.angle_alpha   90.00
_cell.angle_beta   90.00
_cell.angle_gamma   90.00
#
_symmetry.space_group_name_H-M   'P 1'
#
loop_
_entity.id
_entity.type
_entity.pdbx_description
1 polymer ?
#
loop_
_entity_poly.entity_id
_entity_poly.type
_entity_poly.pdbx_seq_one_letter_code
_entity_poly.pdbx_strand_id
1 'polypeptide(L)'
;MADALQLEHSIPSLSAGNIVSVAFQVYQQQRGVYFTKSLLAHLWVYLTLIGLVGVGMLAVGVMSAMVSDVLSEMMQLQIMLVVALMVTLLVLHALGRFWAAGGLLSRVAFLSLQGQVEPDEVARTQIFGRSWSYLLAVLITGLLLLLMYGGIALSGYIIFVTTLPLWEMGWAAIDDLETGFLFFTVLSLLGLGLLLGLGLLTYYVTARLWLFDVVLAVEEGVSPWEAVLRSWQVTHGHGWKMTAILFTGTLVTMPILMVATLFNFFVPVASIVVNILLFPLWQVTKAVAYHDLVSVREGLTFDLTLAAPHPRESLRRVALQTPESVSLDFALGGIGSRALAWFLDQALIGLGVMLFWYVGALVYFYALLPGLTEMLAVDVDTLNLWGVAIAALLTYAFSNGYYIAFETLWRGQTPGKRFAQIRVICDNGQPVSIREASLRSLMGPLDLGLFWIGVLLIIGSRSEKRLGDMAAGTLVIQDEKTVTRQRGTSDPPHSSSAQRVADQMVSQDWLRDLTLDQYLILRNFLAYQHQLSKSHRRQVTLRLTQQLQSLMAADTPRYPFEIGDPDLIVATYLAYRQVHHL
;
A
#
# COMPACT_ATOMS: atom_id res chain seq x y z
N MET A 1 -25.75 15.18 -3.40
CA MET A 1 -24.92 14.04 -3.88
C MET A 1 -23.85 14.46 -4.89
N ALA A 2 -24.09 15.45 -5.76
CA ALA A 2 -23.04 16.03 -6.63
C ALA A 2 -21.98 16.85 -5.85
N ASP A 3 -22.36 17.53 -4.78
CA ASP A 3 -21.43 18.31 -3.93
C ASP A 3 -20.46 17.44 -3.13
N ALA A 4 -20.70 16.13 -3.02
CA ALA A 4 -19.84 15.18 -2.29
C ALA A 4 -18.54 14.85 -3.06
N LEU A 5 -18.52 15.06 -4.38
CA LEU A 5 -17.42 14.64 -5.27
C LEU A 5 -16.35 15.72 -5.50
N GLN A 6 -16.54 16.95 -5.00
CA GLN A 6 -15.58 18.06 -5.11
C GLN A 6 -14.78 18.31 -3.81
N LEU A 7 -14.87 17.38 -2.83
CA LEU A 7 -14.43 17.55 -1.44
C LEU A 7 -13.01 17.06 -1.09
N GLU A 8 -12.41 16.22 -1.92
CA GLU A 8 -11.43 15.22 -1.45
C GLU A 8 -9.94 15.55 -1.67
N HIS A 9 -9.57 16.79 -1.99
CA HIS A 9 -8.17 17.12 -2.38
C HIS A 9 -7.40 18.06 -1.44
N SER A 10 -7.81 18.20 -0.18
CA SER A 10 -7.43 19.34 0.65
C SER A 10 -6.43 19.09 1.79
N ILE A 11 -6.14 17.84 2.13
CA ILE A 11 -5.08 17.46 3.06
C ILE A 11 -4.16 16.51 2.29
N PRO A 12 -2.83 16.69 2.28
CA PRO A 12 -1.96 15.84 1.48
C PRO A 12 -1.93 14.44 2.10
N SER A 13 -2.83 13.59 1.63
CA SER A 13 -2.87 12.17 1.99
C SER A 13 -1.54 11.51 1.63
N LEU A 14 -1.13 10.48 2.37
CA LEU A 14 0.10 9.75 2.06
C LEU A 14 0.03 9.11 0.67
N SER A 15 1.13 9.09 -0.07
CA SER A 15 1.23 8.27 -1.29
C SER A 15 1.10 6.78 -0.93
N ALA A 16 0.68 5.95 -1.87
CA ALA A 16 0.51 4.51 -1.64
C ALA A 16 1.82 3.84 -1.16
N GLY A 17 2.95 4.23 -1.74
CA GLY A 17 4.27 3.75 -1.34
C GLY A 17 4.67 4.19 0.07
N ASN A 18 4.28 5.41 0.47
CA ASN A 18 4.58 5.92 1.81
C ASN A 18 3.74 5.20 2.87
N ILE A 19 2.49 4.85 2.59
CA ILE A 19 1.65 4.05 3.51
C ILE A 19 2.33 2.71 3.82
N VAL A 20 2.78 1.99 2.80
CA VAL A 20 3.48 0.70 2.98
C VAL A 20 4.83 0.88 3.69
N SER A 21 5.54 1.97 3.41
CA SER A 21 6.83 2.27 4.04
C SER A 21 6.70 2.62 5.53
N VAL A 22 5.71 3.45 5.88
CA VAL A 22 5.33 3.77 7.25
C VAL A 22 4.93 2.50 7.98
N ALA A 23 4.11 1.65 7.36
CA ALA A 23 3.70 0.38 7.95
C ALA A 23 4.89 -0.55 8.24
N PHE A 24 5.85 -0.62 7.32
CA PHE A 24 7.09 -1.38 7.52
C PHE A 24 7.91 -0.83 8.70
N GLN A 25 8.01 0.49 8.86
CA GLN A 25 8.75 1.11 9.97
C GLN A 25 8.05 0.95 11.31
N VAL A 26 6.73 1.13 11.38
CA VAL A 26 5.94 0.85 12.59
C VAL A 26 6.11 -0.61 13.02
N TYR A 27 6.05 -1.54 12.08
CA TYR A 27 6.37 -2.94 12.34
C TYR A 27 7.82 -3.14 12.81
N GLN A 28 8.79 -2.45 12.20
CA GLN A 28 10.20 -2.52 12.59
C GLN A 28 10.46 -2.05 14.03
N GLN A 29 9.80 -0.97 14.47
CA GLN A 29 9.99 -0.38 15.79
C GLN A 29 9.60 -1.33 16.91
N GLN A 30 8.58 -2.18 16.71
CA GLN A 30 8.07 -3.12 17.71
C GLN A 30 8.09 -4.58 17.22
N ARG A 31 9.13 -4.98 16.47
CA ARG A 31 9.22 -6.32 15.83
C ARG A 31 8.90 -7.48 16.76
N GLY A 32 9.43 -7.47 17.99
CA GLY A 32 9.22 -8.55 18.95
C GLY A 32 7.75 -8.72 19.35
N VAL A 33 7.05 -7.60 19.58
CA VAL A 33 5.63 -7.60 19.97
C VAL A 33 4.76 -8.11 18.82
N TYR A 34 4.97 -7.57 17.61
CA TYR A 34 4.24 -7.98 16.42
C TYR A 34 4.51 -9.44 16.03
N PHE A 35 5.77 -9.88 16.08
CA PHE A 35 6.15 -11.26 15.77
C PHE A 35 5.51 -12.26 16.72
N THR A 36 5.57 -11.99 18.04
CA THR A 36 4.99 -12.89 19.05
C THR A 36 3.48 -13.06 18.86
N LYS A 37 2.77 -11.95 18.62
CA LYS A 37 1.34 -11.97 18.33
C LYS A 37 1.01 -12.73 17.03
N SER A 38 1.81 -12.55 15.99
CA SER A 38 1.67 -13.29 14.73
C SER A 38 1.91 -14.79 14.89
N LEU A 39 2.95 -15.16 15.63
CA LEU A 39 3.27 -16.55 15.93
C LEU A 39 2.10 -17.22 16.65
N LEU A 40 1.58 -16.57 17.70
CA LEU A 40 0.39 -17.05 18.42
C LEU A 40 -0.85 -17.14 17.54
N ALA A 41 -1.04 -16.20 16.60
CA ALA A 41 -2.14 -16.26 15.63
C ALA A 41 -2.05 -17.51 14.76
N HIS A 42 -0.88 -17.77 14.19
CA HIS A 42 -0.65 -18.91 13.31
C HIS A 42 -0.69 -20.25 14.05
N LEU A 43 -0.27 -20.29 15.31
CA LEU A 43 -0.36 -21.49 16.14
C LEU A 43 -1.79 -22.00 16.28
N TRP A 44 -2.81 -21.12 16.31
CA TRP A 44 -4.22 -21.56 16.29
C TRP A 44 -4.54 -22.41 15.06
N VAL A 45 -4.07 -22.00 13.88
CA VAL A 45 -4.34 -22.73 12.63
C VAL A 45 -3.50 -24.00 12.56
N TYR A 46 -2.19 -23.90 12.81
CA TYR A 46 -1.29 -25.04 12.64
C TYR A 46 -1.49 -26.13 13.68
N LEU A 47 -1.74 -25.78 14.96
CA LEU A 47 -2.05 -26.78 15.98
C LEU A 47 -3.37 -27.48 15.68
N THR A 48 -4.38 -26.76 15.19
CA THR A 48 -5.63 -27.38 14.73
C THR A 48 -5.37 -28.32 13.56
N LEU A 49 -4.59 -27.92 12.54
CA LEU A 49 -4.25 -28.80 11.41
C LEU A 49 -3.50 -30.07 11.84
N ILE A 50 -2.52 -29.96 12.73
CA ILE A 50 -1.80 -31.13 13.27
C ILE A 50 -2.75 -32.02 14.07
N GLY A 51 -3.61 -31.41 14.90
CA GLY A 51 -4.66 -32.12 15.64
C GLY A 51 -5.62 -32.88 14.71
N LEU A 52 -5.99 -32.28 13.56
CA LEU A 52 -6.84 -32.93 12.57
C LEU A 52 -6.18 -34.14 11.92
N VAL A 53 -4.87 -34.11 11.68
CA VAL A 53 -4.16 -35.31 11.20
C VAL A 53 -4.26 -36.42 12.24
N GLY A 54 -4.04 -36.12 13.52
CA GLY A 54 -4.19 -37.09 14.60
C GLY A 54 -5.62 -37.65 14.71
N VAL A 55 -6.63 -36.78 14.68
CA VAL A 55 -8.05 -37.18 14.69
C VAL A 55 -8.39 -38.01 13.45
N GLY A 56 -7.87 -37.63 12.28
CA GLY A 56 -8.06 -38.37 11.03
C GLY A 56 -7.44 -39.77 11.08
N MET A 57 -6.22 -39.91 11.60
CA MET A 57 -5.58 -41.21 11.78
C MET A 57 -6.34 -42.09 12.77
N LEU A 58 -6.83 -41.52 13.88
CA LEU A 58 -7.68 -42.23 14.84
C LEU A 58 -9.01 -42.64 14.19
N ALA A 59 -9.63 -41.75 13.41
CA ALA A 59 -10.87 -42.04 12.70
C ALA A 59 -10.67 -43.19 11.70
N VAL A 60 -9.59 -43.20 10.92
CA VAL A 60 -9.25 -44.31 10.00
C VAL A 60 -9.02 -45.61 10.78
N GLY A 61 -8.29 -45.56 11.90
CA GLY A 61 -8.05 -46.71 12.76
C GLY A 61 -9.35 -47.28 13.33
N VAL A 62 -10.21 -46.43 13.88
CA VAL A 62 -11.55 -46.80 14.36
C VAL A 62 -12.39 -47.37 13.22
N MET A 63 -12.41 -46.74 12.04
CA MET A 63 -13.12 -47.25 10.88
C MET A 63 -12.63 -48.64 10.45
N SER A 64 -11.31 -48.87 10.43
CA SER A 64 -10.76 -50.19 10.12
C SER A 64 -11.17 -51.27 11.14
N ALA A 65 -11.34 -50.88 12.41
CA ALA A 65 -11.85 -51.76 13.46
C ALA A 65 -13.39 -51.89 13.43
N MET A 66 -14.11 -50.94 12.84
CA MET A 66 -15.58 -50.97 12.66
C MET A 66 -16.01 -51.77 11.43
N VAL A 67 -15.12 -51.96 10.46
CA VAL A 67 -15.33 -52.79 9.25
C VAL A 67 -15.38 -54.30 9.60
N SER A 68 -14.94 -54.73 10.78
CA SER A 68 -15.30 -56.05 11.28
C SER A 68 -16.75 -56.04 11.76
N ASP A 69 -17.72 -56.47 10.95
CA ASP A 69 -19.14 -56.88 11.17
C ASP A 69 -19.95 -56.40 12.41
N VAL A 70 -19.49 -55.42 13.18
CA VAL A 70 -19.96 -55.06 14.52
C VAL A 70 -20.88 -53.85 14.47
N LEU A 71 -20.72 -52.95 13.50
CA LEU A 71 -21.56 -51.77 13.33
C LEU A 71 -22.29 -51.79 12.00
N SER A 72 -23.57 -51.40 12.01
CA SER A 72 -24.33 -51.18 10.78
C SER A 72 -23.80 -49.99 9.99
N GLU A 73 -23.95 -50.03 8.66
CA GLU A 73 -23.55 -48.93 7.76
C GLU A 73 -24.16 -47.58 8.18
N MET A 74 -25.40 -47.58 8.64
CA MET A 74 -26.09 -46.38 9.15
C MET A 74 -25.38 -45.79 10.37
N MET A 75 -24.92 -46.62 11.30
CA MET A 75 -24.22 -46.16 12.50
C MET A 75 -22.81 -45.64 12.17
N GLN A 76 -22.12 -46.26 11.20
CA GLN A 76 -20.84 -45.75 10.69
C GLN A 76 -21.00 -44.35 10.07
N LEU A 77 -22.04 -44.14 9.25
CA LEU A 77 -22.34 -42.84 8.65
C LEU A 77 -22.64 -41.76 9.71
N GLN A 78 -23.41 -42.09 10.73
CA GLN A 78 -23.73 -41.18 11.84
C GLN A 78 -22.47 -40.75 12.61
N ILE A 79 -21.59 -41.70 12.93
CA ILE A 79 -20.32 -41.42 13.60
C ILE A 79 -19.44 -40.51 12.74
N MET A 80 -19.35 -40.80 11.43
CA MET A 80 -18.59 -39.96 10.50
C MET A 80 -19.12 -38.53 10.45
N LEU A 81 -20.44 -38.35 10.40
CA LEU A 81 -21.07 -37.03 10.40
C LEU A 81 -20.78 -36.25 11.67
N VAL A 82 -20.85 -36.90 12.85
CA VAL A 82 -20.54 -36.28 14.14
C VAL A 82 -19.07 -35.86 14.22
N VAL A 83 -18.15 -36.73 13.81
CA VAL A 83 -16.71 -36.41 13.77
C VAL A 83 -16.44 -35.26 12.80
N ALA A 84 -17.02 -35.30 11.61
CA ALA A 84 -16.89 -34.23 10.61
C ALA A 84 -17.42 -32.89 11.12
N LEU A 85 -18.57 -32.88 11.81
CA LEU A 85 -19.15 -31.67 12.41
C LEU A 85 -18.24 -31.12 13.52
N MET A 86 -17.75 -31.97 14.42
CA MET A 86 -16.83 -31.57 15.50
C MET A 86 -15.54 -30.97 14.94
N VAL A 87 -14.94 -31.62 13.95
CA VAL A 87 -13.77 -31.14 13.22
C VAL A 87 -14.04 -29.78 12.58
N THR A 88 -15.20 -29.63 11.92
CA THR A 88 -15.58 -28.38 11.26
C THR A 88 -15.72 -27.24 12.27
N LEU A 89 -16.39 -27.47 13.41
CA LEU A 89 -16.53 -26.46 14.46
C LEU A 89 -15.18 -26.05 15.05
N LEU A 90 -14.27 -27.00 15.25
CA LEU A 90 -12.91 -26.73 15.72
C LEU A 90 -12.14 -25.85 14.71
N VAL A 91 -12.21 -26.17 13.42
CA VAL A 91 -11.58 -25.38 12.35
C VAL A 91 -12.15 -23.98 12.29
N LEU A 92 -13.48 -23.83 12.33
CA LEU A 92 -14.13 -22.53 12.31
C LEU A 92 -13.73 -21.68 13.53
N HIS A 93 -13.64 -22.30 14.72
CA HIS A 93 -13.15 -21.59 15.91
C HIS A 93 -11.70 -21.11 15.74
N ALA A 94 -10.81 -21.99 15.25
CA ALA A 94 -9.40 -21.67 15.01
C ALA A 94 -9.24 -20.54 13.96
N LEU A 95 -10.02 -20.58 12.88
CA LEU A 95 -10.05 -19.52 11.87
C LEU A 95 -10.56 -18.20 12.47
N GLY A 96 -11.63 -18.23 13.27
CA GLY A 96 -12.11 -17.03 13.95
C GLY A 96 -11.06 -16.41 14.87
N ARG A 97 -10.30 -17.25 15.61
CA ARG A 97 -9.17 -16.80 16.44
C ARG A 97 -8.04 -16.19 15.62
N PHE A 98 -7.71 -16.80 14.47
CA PHE A 98 -6.68 -16.30 13.57
C PHE A 98 -7.03 -14.92 13.02
N TRP A 99 -8.26 -14.74 12.50
CA TRP A 99 -8.70 -13.45 11.96
C TRP A 99 -8.84 -12.37 13.04
N ALA A 100 -9.32 -12.73 14.24
CA ALA A 100 -9.34 -11.82 15.38
C ALA A 100 -7.93 -11.39 15.80
N ALA A 101 -6.94 -12.28 15.75
CA ALA A 101 -5.55 -11.91 16.01
C ALA A 101 -4.99 -10.92 14.96
N GLY A 102 -5.45 -11.01 13.71
CA GLY A 102 -5.22 -9.97 12.69
C GLY A 102 -5.79 -8.61 13.12
N GLY A 103 -7.05 -8.58 13.55
CA GLY A 103 -7.69 -7.38 14.11
C GLY A 103 -6.93 -6.79 15.31
N LEU A 104 -6.43 -7.64 16.21
CA LEU A 104 -5.59 -7.23 17.34
C LEU A 104 -4.31 -6.52 16.88
N LEU A 105 -3.61 -7.06 15.88
CA LEU A 105 -2.41 -6.43 15.31
C LEU A 105 -2.74 -5.07 14.67
N SER A 106 -3.87 -4.99 13.97
CA SER A 106 -4.35 -3.76 13.35
C SER A 106 -4.72 -2.69 14.38
N ARG A 107 -5.39 -3.06 15.48
CA ARG A 107 -5.71 -2.13 16.59
C ARG A 107 -4.47 -1.58 17.27
N VAL A 108 -3.52 -2.47 17.61
CA VAL A 108 -2.24 -2.05 18.22
C VAL A 108 -1.50 -1.08 17.30
N ALA A 109 -1.43 -1.38 16.00
CA ALA A 109 -0.84 -0.47 15.02
C ALA A 109 -1.59 0.87 14.93
N PHE A 110 -2.92 0.85 14.88
CA PHE A 110 -3.74 2.06 14.80
C PHE A 110 -3.56 2.97 16.03
N LEU A 111 -3.61 2.41 17.24
CA LEU A 111 -3.41 3.17 18.47
C LEU A 111 -1.98 3.71 18.58
N SER A 112 -0.98 2.93 18.14
CA SER A 112 0.41 3.40 18.13
C SER A 112 0.62 4.62 17.23
N LEU A 113 -0.11 4.72 16.10
CA LEU A 113 -0.09 5.90 15.23
C LEU A 113 -0.70 7.13 15.90
N GLN A 114 -1.62 6.93 16.84
CA GLN A 114 -2.24 7.99 17.63
C GLN A 114 -1.43 8.36 18.88
N GLY A 115 -0.26 7.75 19.10
CA GLY A 115 0.51 7.91 20.33
C GLY A 115 -0.15 7.27 21.55
N GLN A 116 -1.18 6.45 21.36
CA GLN A 116 -1.92 5.78 22.44
C GLN A 116 -1.38 4.36 22.63
N VAL A 117 -1.26 3.94 23.89
CA VAL A 117 -0.85 2.58 24.25
C VAL A 117 -1.96 1.94 25.08
N GLU A 118 -2.53 0.86 24.56
CA GLU A 118 -3.52 0.05 25.25
C GLU A 118 -2.85 -1.19 25.88
N PRO A 119 -3.16 -1.53 27.15
CA PRO A 119 -2.67 -2.76 27.76
C PRO A 119 -3.07 -4.00 26.96
N ASP A 120 -2.14 -4.95 26.77
CA ASP A 120 -2.36 -6.15 25.95
C ASP A 120 -3.59 -6.95 26.38
N GLU A 121 -3.83 -7.06 27.68
CA GLU A 121 -4.94 -7.82 28.25
C GLU A 121 -6.31 -7.22 27.89
N VAL A 122 -6.42 -5.90 27.90
CA VAL A 122 -7.64 -5.18 27.52
C VAL A 122 -7.93 -5.39 26.04
N ALA A 123 -6.93 -5.16 25.19
CA ALA A 123 -7.05 -5.34 23.75
C ALA A 123 -7.44 -6.79 23.38
N ARG A 124 -6.80 -7.79 24.02
CA ARG A 124 -7.11 -9.20 23.79
C ARG A 124 -8.51 -9.58 24.22
N THR A 125 -8.97 -9.10 25.36
CA THR A 125 -10.30 -9.42 25.89
C THR A 125 -11.40 -8.88 24.97
N GLN A 126 -11.25 -7.62 24.54
CA GLN A 126 -12.21 -6.99 23.61
C GLN A 126 -12.25 -7.70 22.24
N ILE A 127 -11.08 -8.02 21.68
CA ILE A 127 -10.98 -8.55 20.31
C ILE A 127 -11.34 -10.04 20.26
N PHE A 128 -10.79 -10.86 21.16
CA PHE A 128 -11.05 -12.30 21.15
C PHE A 128 -12.45 -12.68 21.61
N GLY A 129 -13.12 -11.83 22.41
CA GLY A 129 -14.55 -11.97 22.70
C GLY A 129 -15.44 -11.91 21.45
N ARG A 130 -14.93 -11.31 20.35
CA ARG A 130 -15.65 -11.09 19.09
C ARG A 130 -15.11 -11.95 17.94
N SER A 131 -14.42 -13.06 18.21
CA SER A 131 -13.78 -13.88 17.16
C SER A 131 -14.73 -14.37 16.07
N TRP A 132 -15.98 -14.67 16.44
CA TRP A 132 -17.03 -15.03 15.48
C TRP A 132 -17.44 -13.88 14.57
N SER A 133 -17.41 -12.63 15.07
CA SER A 133 -17.67 -11.44 14.25
C SER A 133 -16.61 -11.28 13.15
N TYR A 134 -15.33 -11.53 13.47
CA TYR A 134 -14.25 -11.53 12.48
C TYR A 134 -14.44 -12.62 11.44
N LEU A 135 -14.73 -13.86 11.86
CA LEU A 135 -14.98 -14.96 10.94
C LEU A 135 -16.16 -14.65 10.00
N LEU A 136 -17.27 -14.15 10.54
CA LEU A 136 -18.45 -13.77 9.75
C LEU A 136 -18.12 -12.66 8.76
N ALA A 137 -17.34 -11.64 9.15
CA ALA A 137 -16.94 -10.59 8.22
C ALA A 137 -16.09 -11.12 7.07
N VAL A 138 -15.13 -12.02 7.35
CA VAL A 138 -14.34 -12.70 6.31
C VAL A 138 -15.24 -13.52 5.38
N LEU A 139 -16.20 -14.26 5.92
CA LEU A 139 -17.12 -15.06 5.12
C LEU A 139 -18.04 -14.18 4.25
N ILE A 140 -18.54 -13.07 4.79
CA ILE A 140 -19.34 -12.10 4.04
C ILE A 140 -18.51 -11.51 2.90
N THR A 141 -17.31 -11.00 3.18
CA THR A 141 -16.43 -10.45 2.15
C THR A 141 -16.05 -11.51 1.12
N GLY A 142 -15.73 -12.73 1.56
CA GLY A 142 -15.43 -13.86 0.69
C GLY A 142 -16.59 -14.23 -0.22
N LEU A 143 -17.83 -14.26 0.30
CA LEU A 143 -19.03 -14.51 -0.49
C LEU A 143 -19.29 -13.40 -1.52
N LEU A 144 -19.15 -12.12 -1.13
CA LEU A 144 -19.29 -11.00 -2.06
C LEU A 144 -18.28 -11.08 -3.21
N LEU A 145 -17.02 -11.39 -2.89
CA LEU A 145 -15.98 -11.57 -3.90
C LEU A 145 -16.26 -12.81 -4.76
N LEU A 146 -16.66 -13.94 -4.17
CA LEU A 146 -17.01 -15.16 -4.90
C LEU A 146 -18.14 -14.92 -5.90
N LEU A 147 -19.21 -14.21 -5.50
CA LEU A 147 -20.32 -13.86 -6.38
C LEU A 147 -19.86 -12.96 -7.54
N MET A 148 -18.97 -12.01 -7.26
CA MET A 148 -18.37 -11.15 -8.29
C MET A 148 -17.51 -11.96 -9.27
N TYR A 149 -16.58 -12.78 -8.78
CA TYR A 149 -15.72 -13.63 -9.61
C TYR A 149 -16.57 -14.63 -10.42
N GLY A 150 -17.58 -15.24 -9.80
CA GLY A 150 -18.51 -16.15 -10.45
C GLY A 150 -19.34 -15.47 -11.54
N GLY A 151 -19.85 -14.26 -11.29
CA GLY A 151 -20.58 -13.47 -12.28
C GLY A 151 -19.71 -13.08 -13.48
N ILE A 152 -18.45 -12.70 -13.24
CA ILE A 152 -17.50 -12.37 -14.31
C ILE A 152 -17.12 -13.62 -15.10
N ALA A 153 -16.82 -14.73 -14.43
CA ALA A 153 -16.47 -15.99 -15.07
C ALA A 153 -17.63 -16.55 -15.90
N LEU A 154 -18.86 -16.50 -15.37
CA LEU A 154 -20.08 -16.88 -16.08
C LEU A 154 -20.29 -16.00 -17.32
N SER A 155 -20.12 -14.67 -17.17
CA SER A 155 -20.23 -13.73 -18.29
C SER A 155 -19.18 -14.03 -19.37
N GLY A 156 -17.94 -14.27 -18.96
CA GLY A 156 -16.84 -14.65 -19.85
C GLY A 156 -17.10 -15.99 -20.57
N TYR A 157 -17.64 -16.98 -19.86
CA TYR A 157 -18.02 -18.27 -20.44
C TYR A 157 -19.15 -18.14 -21.46
N ILE A 158 -20.18 -17.35 -21.16
CA ILE A 158 -21.29 -17.07 -22.09
C ILE A 158 -20.76 -16.39 -23.35
N ILE A 159 -19.90 -15.37 -23.21
CA ILE A 159 -19.26 -14.71 -24.35
C ILE A 159 -18.42 -15.72 -25.16
N PHE A 160 -17.61 -16.54 -24.49
CA PHE A 160 -16.79 -17.55 -25.16
C PHE A 160 -17.64 -18.54 -25.97
N VAL A 161 -18.66 -19.15 -25.35
CA VAL A 161 -19.54 -20.12 -26.03
C VAL A 161 -20.32 -19.49 -27.18
N THR A 162 -20.81 -18.27 -27.02
CA THR A 162 -21.59 -17.58 -28.09
C THR A 162 -20.72 -17.11 -29.26
N THR A 163 -19.44 -16.82 -29.00
CA THR A 163 -18.49 -16.35 -30.04
C THR A 163 -17.69 -17.49 -30.68
N LEU A 164 -17.63 -18.67 -30.06
CA LEU A 164 -16.89 -19.83 -30.60
C LEU A 164 -17.34 -20.22 -32.03
N PRO A 165 -18.64 -20.30 -32.38
CA PRO A 165 -19.05 -20.63 -33.74
C PRO A 165 -18.66 -19.53 -34.75
N LEU A 166 -18.66 -18.26 -34.32
CA LEU A 166 -18.19 -17.14 -35.14
C LEU A 166 -16.68 -17.20 -35.36
N TRP A 167 -15.93 -17.64 -34.35
CA TRP A 167 -14.50 -17.87 -34.44
C TRP A 167 -14.18 -19.01 -35.41
N GLU A 168 -14.87 -20.13 -35.31
CA GLU A 168 -14.71 -21.28 -36.21
C GLU A 168 -15.10 -20.93 -37.66
N MET A 169 -16.21 -20.20 -37.85
CA MET A 169 -16.63 -19.73 -39.16
C MET A 169 -15.62 -18.72 -39.75
N GLY A 170 -15.08 -17.83 -38.93
CA GLY A 170 -14.02 -16.91 -39.32
C GLY A 170 -12.78 -17.67 -39.79
N TRP A 171 -12.31 -18.65 -38.99
CA TRP A 171 -11.16 -19.51 -39.33
C TRP A 171 -11.36 -20.24 -40.65
N ALA A 172 -12.55 -20.78 -40.89
CA ALA A 172 -12.88 -21.50 -42.11
C ALA A 172 -13.05 -20.60 -43.35
N ALA A 173 -13.36 -19.31 -43.16
CA ALA A 173 -13.63 -18.35 -44.25
C ALA A 173 -12.39 -17.57 -44.72
N ILE A 174 -11.23 -17.81 -44.11
CA ILE A 174 -9.98 -17.15 -44.46
C ILE A 174 -9.22 -18.05 -45.44
N ASP A 175 -9.23 -17.68 -46.72
CA ASP A 175 -8.43 -18.34 -47.76
C ASP A 175 -6.95 -17.91 -47.75
N ASP A 176 -6.62 -16.78 -47.09
CA ASP A 176 -5.28 -16.18 -47.07
C ASP A 176 -4.69 -16.10 -45.64
N LEU A 177 -3.46 -16.63 -45.49
CA LEU A 177 -2.75 -16.72 -44.21
C LEU A 177 -2.53 -15.34 -43.57
N GLU A 178 -2.32 -14.27 -44.35
CA GLU A 178 -2.05 -12.94 -43.82
C GLU A 178 -3.30 -12.28 -43.21
N THR A 179 -4.42 -12.31 -43.92
CA THR A 179 -5.70 -11.76 -43.44
C THR A 179 -6.23 -12.48 -42.20
N GLY A 180 -6.06 -13.80 -42.12
CA GLY A 180 -6.42 -14.55 -40.91
C GLY A 180 -5.55 -14.25 -39.72
N PHE A 181 -4.24 -14.22 -39.93
CA PHE A 181 -3.29 -13.89 -38.87
C PHE A 181 -3.60 -12.52 -38.23
N LEU A 182 -3.89 -11.50 -39.05
CA LEU A 182 -4.26 -10.17 -38.56
C LEU A 182 -5.58 -10.20 -37.77
N PHE A 183 -6.62 -10.86 -38.29
CA PHE A 183 -7.91 -10.96 -37.61
C PHE A 183 -7.80 -11.62 -36.22
N PHE A 184 -7.11 -12.76 -36.13
CA PHE A 184 -6.94 -13.49 -34.87
C PHE A 184 -6.04 -12.77 -33.87
N THR A 185 -5.02 -12.06 -34.36
CA THR A 185 -4.16 -11.22 -33.53
C THR A 185 -4.97 -10.09 -32.89
N VAL A 186 -5.78 -9.37 -33.68
CA VAL A 186 -6.64 -8.30 -33.17
C VAL A 186 -7.65 -8.82 -32.15
N LEU A 187 -8.32 -9.94 -32.44
CA LEU A 187 -9.32 -10.52 -31.55
C LEU A 187 -8.70 -11.02 -30.23
N SER A 188 -7.49 -11.60 -30.30
CA SER A 188 -6.72 -12.02 -29.12
C SER A 188 -6.26 -10.82 -28.28
N LEU A 189 -5.84 -9.71 -28.89
CA LEU A 189 -5.50 -8.47 -28.19
C LEU A 189 -6.73 -7.85 -27.51
N LEU A 190 -7.90 -7.86 -28.16
CA LEU A 190 -9.16 -7.42 -27.56
C LEU A 190 -9.58 -8.30 -26.38
N GLY A 191 -9.48 -9.63 -26.53
CA GLY A 191 -9.75 -10.58 -25.45
C GLY A 191 -8.82 -10.40 -24.25
N LEU A 192 -7.52 -10.20 -24.50
CA LEU A 192 -6.53 -9.90 -23.46
C LEU A 192 -6.85 -8.57 -22.76
N GLY A 193 -7.20 -7.53 -23.52
CA GLY A 193 -7.59 -6.23 -22.97
C GLY A 193 -8.82 -6.33 -22.05
N LEU A 194 -9.84 -7.10 -22.45
CA LEU A 194 -11.01 -7.38 -21.63
C LEU A 194 -10.64 -8.13 -20.34
N LEU A 195 -9.82 -9.18 -20.45
CA LEU A 195 -9.38 -9.97 -19.29
C LEU A 195 -8.59 -9.11 -18.29
N LEU A 196 -7.68 -8.27 -18.78
CA LEU A 196 -6.93 -7.32 -17.94
C LEU A 196 -7.86 -6.30 -17.28
N GLY A 197 -8.85 -5.76 -18.01
CA GLY A 197 -9.85 -4.85 -17.47
C GLY A 197 -10.69 -5.47 -16.36
N LEU A 198 -11.14 -6.72 -16.55
CA LEU A 198 -11.88 -7.49 -15.54
C LEU A 198 -11.00 -7.84 -14.33
N GLY A 199 -9.74 -8.22 -14.55
CA GLY A 199 -8.75 -8.44 -13.49
C GLY A 199 -8.53 -7.17 -12.66
N LEU A 200 -8.41 -6.01 -13.32
CA LEU A 200 -8.24 -4.73 -12.63
C LEU A 200 -9.50 -4.34 -11.85
N LEU A 201 -10.69 -4.57 -12.39
CA LEU A 201 -11.96 -4.30 -11.72
C LEU A 201 -12.12 -5.17 -10.46
N THR A 202 -11.86 -6.47 -10.56
CA THR A 202 -11.95 -7.38 -9.41
C THR A 202 -10.93 -7.02 -8.32
N TYR A 203 -9.72 -6.65 -8.73
CA TYR A 203 -8.67 -6.17 -7.84
C TYR A 203 -9.05 -4.84 -7.16
N TYR A 204 -9.65 -3.91 -7.89
CA TYR A 204 -10.19 -2.66 -7.37
C TYR A 204 -11.28 -2.88 -6.31
N VAL A 205 -12.23 -3.77 -6.57
CA VAL A 205 -13.29 -4.11 -5.60
C VAL A 205 -12.70 -4.77 -4.36
N THR A 206 -11.77 -5.70 -4.53
CA THR A 206 -11.06 -6.36 -3.42
C THR A 206 -10.34 -5.33 -2.54
N ALA A 207 -9.63 -4.37 -3.14
CA ALA A 207 -8.92 -3.33 -2.41
C ALA A 207 -9.86 -2.42 -1.58
N ARG A 208 -11.08 -2.17 -2.05
CA ARG A 208 -12.08 -1.35 -1.32
C ARG A 208 -12.73 -2.08 -0.14
N LEU A 209 -12.82 -3.40 -0.22
CA LEU A 209 -13.32 -4.24 0.86
C LEU A 209 -12.22 -4.63 1.85
N TRP A 210 -10.95 -4.34 1.57
CA TRP A 210 -9.81 -4.89 2.31
C TRP A 210 -9.66 -4.45 3.78
N LEU A 211 -10.33 -3.37 4.21
CA LEU A 211 -10.17 -2.74 5.54
C LEU A 211 -11.18 -3.21 6.60
N PHE A 212 -12.10 -4.14 6.30
CA PHE A 212 -13.18 -4.52 7.21
C PHE A 212 -12.71 -4.99 8.61
N ASP A 213 -11.54 -5.63 8.69
CA ASP A 213 -10.98 -6.16 9.94
C ASP A 213 -10.42 -5.05 10.83
N VAL A 214 -9.83 -4.01 10.26
CA VAL A 214 -9.42 -2.81 11.01
C VAL A 214 -10.63 -2.08 11.54
N VAL A 215 -11.68 -1.94 10.73
CA VAL A 215 -12.94 -1.32 11.17
C VAL A 215 -13.51 -2.05 12.37
N LEU A 216 -13.60 -3.39 12.32
CA LEU A 216 -14.08 -4.20 13.46
C LEU A 216 -13.21 -4.07 14.71
N ALA A 217 -11.91 -3.83 14.54
CA ALA A 217 -10.96 -3.75 15.64
C ALA A 217 -10.93 -2.38 16.32
N VAL A 218 -11.16 -1.31 15.55
CA VAL A 218 -11.06 0.07 16.00
C VAL A 218 -12.43 0.65 16.38
N GLU A 219 -13.46 0.42 15.57
CA GLU A 219 -14.79 0.97 15.81
C GLU A 219 -15.59 0.06 16.76
N GLU A 220 -15.99 0.63 17.90
CA GLU A 220 -16.77 -0.09 18.92
C GLU A 220 -18.22 -0.32 18.48
N GLY A 221 -18.79 -1.48 18.82
CA GLY A 221 -20.21 -1.79 18.56
C GLY A 221 -20.56 -2.12 17.10
N VAL A 222 -19.63 -2.03 16.15
CA VAL A 222 -19.90 -2.27 14.72
C VAL A 222 -20.12 -3.75 14.40
N SER A 223 -21.23 -4.11 13.76
CA SER A 223 -21.50 -5.49 13.32
C SER A 223 -20.62 -5.93 12.14
N PRO A 224 -20.48 -7.25 11.86
CA PRO A 224 -19.68 -7.74 10.72
C PRO A 224 -20.08 -7.14 9.37
N TRP A 225 -21.38 -7.01 9.13
CA TRP A 225 -21.92 -6.43 7.91
C TRP A 225 -21.64 -4.93 7.81
N GLU A 226 -21.87 -4.19 8.91
CA GLU A 226 -21.58 -2.76 8.98
C GLU A 226 -20.09 -2.48 8.76
N ALA A 227 -19.18 -3.33 9.24
CA ALA A 227 -17.76 -3.17 9.02
C ALA A 227 -17.36 -3.29 7.54
N VAL A 228 -17.96 -4.24 6.81
CA VAL A 228 -17.75 -4.40 5.36
C VAL A 228 -18.29 -3.18 4.60
N LEU A 229 -19.48 -2.71 4.96
CA LEU A 229 -20.06 -1.50 4.38
C LEU A 229 -19.23 -0.25 4.70
N ARG A 230 -18.74 -0.13 5.92
CA ARG A 230 -17.88 0.95 6.37
C ARG A 230 -16.55 0.96 5.62
N SER A 231 -15.93 -0.19 5.38
CA SER A 231 -14.75 -0.31 4.49
C SER A 231 -15.05 0.25 3.11
N TRP A 232 -16.19 -0.11 2.51
CA TRP A 232 -16.60 0.44 1.22
C TRP A 232 -16.84 1.95 1.24
N GLN A 233 -17.46 2.46 2.30
CA GLN A 233 -17.74 3.88 2.48
C GLN A 233 -16.47 4.69 2.65
N VAL A 234 -15.55 4.27 3.53
CA VAL A 234 -14.29 4.97 3.84
C VAL A 234 -13.35 5.01 2.64
N THR A 235 -13.39 3.99 1.78
CA THR A 235 -12.59 3.93 0.55
C THR A 235 -13.28 4.60 -0.66
N HIS A 236 -14.44 5.22 -0.48
CA HIS A 236 -15.08 5.99 -1.56
C HIS A 236 -14.16 7.15 -1.99
N GLY A 237 -14.10 7.45 -3.29
CA GLY A 237 -13.17 8.43 -3.87
C GLY A 237 -11.70 7.99 -3.94
N HIS A 238 -11.27 7.08 -3.05
CA HIS A 238 -9.88 6.65 -2.89
C HIS A 238 -9.61 5.21 -3.38
N GLY A 239 -10.50 4.64 -4.18
CA GLY A 239 -10.40 3.25 -4.64
C GLY A 239 -9.07 2.93 -5.34
N TRP A 240 -8.62 3.78 -6.28
CA TRP A 240 -7.34 3.60 -6.96
C TRP A 240 -6.13 3.71 -6.03
N LYS A 241 -6.23 4.57 -5.01
CA LYS A 241 -5.20 4.66 -3.97
C LYS A 241 -5.13 3.36 -3.18
N MET A 242 -6.27 2.79 -2.80
CA MET A 242 -6.34 1.48 -2.14
C MET A 242 -5.76 0.36 -3.02
N THR A 243 -6.10 0.36 -4.31
CA THR A 243 -5.52 -0.55 -5.29
C THR A 243 -4.00 -0.43 -5.33
N ALA A 244 -3.46 0.79 -5.36
CA ALA A 244 -2.03 1.03 -5.36
C ALA A 244 -1.35 0.64 -4.04
N ILE A 245 -2.00 0.84 -2.88
CA ILE A 245 -1.48 0.41 -1.57
C ILE A 245 -1.37 -1.12 -1.53
N LEU A 246 -2.46 -1.81 -1.87
CA LEU A 246 -2.51 -3.28 -1.90
C LEU A 246 -1.45 -3.81 -2.88
N PHE A 247 -1.35 -3.20 -4.05
CA PHE A 247 -0.38 -3.57 -5.08
C PHE A 247 1.06 -3.39 -4.61
N THR A 248 1.35 -2.25 -3.98
CA THR A 248 2.68 -1.98 -3.43
C THR A 248 3.04 -2.95 -2.32
N GLY A 249 2.11 -3.26 -1.41
CA GLY A 249 2.32 -4.28 -0.38
C GLY A 249 2.64 -5.64 -0.97
N THR A 250 1.94 -6.02 -2.04
CA THR A 250 2.21 -7.27 -2.77
C THR A 250 3.61 -7.22 -3.41
N LEU A 251 3.99 -6.13 -4.06
CA LEU A 251 5.32 -5.98 -4.66
C LEU A 251 6.45 -6.12 -3.62
N VAL A 252 6.28 -5.54 -2.43
CA VAL A 252 7.28 -5.62 -1.36
C VAL A 252 7.40 -7.05 -0.81
N THR A 253 6.29 -7.79 -0.74
CA THR A 253 6.26 -9.14 -0.15
C THR A 253 6.59 -10.26 -1.14
N MET A 254 6.36 -10.05 -2.45
CA MET A 254 6.55 -11.06 -3.50
C MET A 254 7.97 -11.66 -3.54
N PRO A 255 9.07 -10.87 -3.57
CA PRO A 255 10.42 -11.44 -3.58
C PRO A 255 10.70 -12.33 -2.36
N ILE A 256 10.18 -11.96 -1.19
CA ILE A 256 10.34 -12.72 0.06
C ILE A 256 9.61 -14.07 -0.06
N LEU A 257 8.40 -14.07 -0.61
CA LEU A 257 7.62 -15.29 -0.85
C LEU A 257 8.25 -16.19 -1.93
N MET A 258 8.83 -15.62 -2.99
CA MET A 258 9.56 -16.37 -4.01
C MET A 258 10.76 -17.09 -3.39
N VAL A 259 11.57 -16.38 -2.60
CA VAL A 259 12.70 -16.97 -1.87
C VAL A 259 12.20 -18.07 -0.92
N ALA A 260 11.13 -17.83 -0.16
CA ALA A 260 10.54 -18.83 0.73
C ALA A 260 10.14 -20.11 -0.02
N THR A 261 9.55 -19.94 -1.21
CA THR A 261 9.12 -21.05 -2.08
C THR A 261 10.32 -21.86 -2.57
N LEU A 262 11.41 -21.20 -2.96
CA LEU A 262 12.66 -21.87 -3.35
C LEU A 262 13.30 -22.62 -2.16
N PHE A 263 13.29 -22.04 -0.97
CA PHE A 263 13.77 -22.73 0.23
C PHE A 263 12.87 -23.89 0.66
N ASN A 264 11.59 -23.87 0.30
CA ASN A 264 10.64 -24.91 0.65
C ASN A 264 10.98 -26.27 0.03
N PHE A 265 11.76 -26.30 -1.07
CA PHE A 265 12.32 -27.52 -1.65
C PHE A 265 13.33 -28.21 -0.72
N PHE A 266 13.98 -27.47 0.17
CA PHE A 266 14.97 -28.00 1.12
C PHE A 266 14.40 -28.11 2.54
N VAL A 267 13.57 -27.15 2.95
CA VAL A 267 12.96 -27.08 4.28
C VAL A 267 11.47 -26.79 4.13
N PRO A 268 10.58 -27.80 4.20
CA PRO A 268 9.14 -27.68 3.86
C PRO A 268 8.30 -26.84 4.86
N VAL A 269 8.96 -26.02 5.67
CA VAL A 269 8.39 -25.12 6.68
C VAL A 269 8.78 -23.66 6.41
N ALA A 270 9.63 -23.39 5.41
CA ALA A 270 10.14 -22.04 5.11
C ALA A 270 9.01 -21.04 4.81
N SER A 271 8.02 -21.45 4.02
CA SER A 271 6.84 -20.62 3.71
C SER A 271 6.00 -20.32 4.95
N ILE A 272 5.93 -21.23 5.93
CA ILE A 272 5.22 -21.01 7.19
C ILE A 272 5.89 -19.89 7.99
N VAL A 273 7.20 -19.97 8.16
CA VAL A 273 7.98 -18.95 8.87
C VAL A 273 7.83 -17.58 8.21
N VAL A 274 7.89 -17.53 6.88
CA VAL A 274 7.74 -16.28 6.13
C VAL A 274 6.33 -15.71 6.27
N ASN A 275 5.26 -16.53 6.24
CA ASN A 275 3.91 -16.04 6.49
C ASN A 275 3.75 -15.44 7.90
N ILE A 276 4.33 -16.07 8.93
CA ILE A 276 4.34 -15.53 10.30
C ILE A 276 5.03 -14.16 10.34
N LEU A 277 6.13 -13.97 9.60
CA LEU A 277 6.85 -12.70 9.54
C LEU A 277 6.09 -11.61 8.76
N LEU A 278 5.42 -11.98 7.67
CA LEU A 278 4.73 -11.03 6.78
C LEU A 278 3.32 -10.66 7.23
N PHE A 279 2.66 -11.50 8.03
CA PHE A 279 1.29 -11.23 8.46
C PHE A 279 1.12 -9.91 9.22
N PRO A 280 1.98 -9.52 10.18
CA PRO A 280 1.91 -8.21 10.82
C PRO A 280 2.07 -7.05 9.84
N LEU A 281 2.94 -7.18 8.84
CA LEU A 281 3.17 -6.13 7.86
C LEU A 281 1.86 -5.77 7.12
N TRP A 282 1.08 -6.78 6.74
CA TRP A 282 -0.21 -6.57 6.11
C TRP A 282 -1.21 -5.90 7.05
N GLN A 283 -1.30 -6.34 8.31
CA GLN A 283 -2.20 -5.76 9.31
C GLN A 283 -1.85 -4.30 9.63
N VAL A 284 -0.56 -3.99 9.81
CA VAL A 284 -0.08 -2.62 10.03
C VAL A 284 -0.35 -1.75 8.78
N THR A 285 -0.19 -2.29 7.57
CA THR A 285 -0.50 -1.56 6.33
C THR A 285 -1.98 -1.17 6.27
N LYS A 286 -2.89 -2.07 6.67
CA LYS A 286 -4.31 -1.74 6.77
C LYS A 286 -4.58 -0.65 7.81
N ALA A 287 -3.95 -0.75 8.98
CA ALA A 287 -4.11 0.25 10.05
C ALA A 287 -3.64 1.65 9.62
N VAL A 288 -2.48 1.75 8.96
CA VAL A 288 -1.96 3.01 8.41
C VAL A 288 -2.87 3.56 7.31
N ALA A 289 -3.33 2.70 6.40
CA ALA A 289 -4.24 3.10 5.32
C ALA A 289 -5.58 3.61 5.87
N TYR A 290 -6.16 2.90 6.85
CA TYR A 290 -7.39 3.29 7.50
C TYR A 290 -7.22 4.60 8.27
N HIS A 291 -6.14 4.76 9.04
CA HIS A 291 -5.83 6.02 9.74
C HIS A 291 -5.69 7.20 8.77
N ASP A 292 -4.95 7.03 7.67
CA ASP A 292 -4.80 8.09 6.64
C ASP A 292 -6.16 8.46 6.02
N LEU A 293 -6.97 7.49 5.60
CA LEU A 293 -8.29 7.74 5.01
C LEU A 293 -9.27 8.41 6.00
N VAL A 294 -9.32 7.92 7.24
CA VAL A 294 -10.19 8.46 8.27
C VAL A 294 -9.73 9.85 8.69
N SER A 295 -8.41 10.08 8.81
CA SER A 295 -7.89 11.42 9.12
C SER A 295 -8.26 12.47 8.07
N VAL A 296 -8.19 12.09 6.78
CA VAL A 296 -8.58 12.96 5.66
C VAL A 296 -10.10 13.19 5.63
N ARG A 297 -10.89 12.15 5.87
CA ARG A 297 -12.35 12.21 5.73
C ARG A 297 -13.07 12.84 6.93
N GLU A 298 -12.61 12.52 8.14
CA GLU A 298 -13.22 12.96 9.40
C GLU A 298 -12.52 14.18 10.00
N GLY A 299 -11.46 14.67 9.34
CA GLY A 299 -10.72 15.86 9.73
C GLY A 299 -9.97 15.69 11.06
N LEU A 300 -9.66 14.47 11.48
CA LEU A 300 -8.91 14.19 12.72
C LEU A 300 -7.51 14.80 12.71
N THR A 301 -6.98 15.17 11.54
CA THR A 301 -5.73 15.96 11.41
C THR A 301 -5.84 17.33 12.09
N PHE A 302 -7.06 17.82 12.33
CA PHE A 302 -7.34 19.10 12.94
C PHE A 302 -7.91 18.97 14.35
N ASP A 303 -7.44 17.97 15.10
CA ASP A 303 -7.85 17.74 16.48
C ASP A 303 -6.73 18.17 17.44
N LEU A 304 -6.97 19.22 18.24
CA LEU A 304 -6.02 19.77 19.20
C LEU A 304 -5.79 18.87 20.43
N THR A 305 -6.70 17.94 20.70
CA THR A 305 -6.60 16.98 21.81
C THR A 305 -5.80 15.74 21.42
N LEU A 306 -5.78 15.44 20.12
CA LEU A 306 -4.96 14.42 19.50
C LEU A 306 -3.78 15.09 18.82
N ALA A 307 -2.86 15.69 19.60
CA ALA A 307 -1.52 16.05 19.11
C ALA A 307 -0.71 14.77 18.85
N ALA A 308 -1.23 13.89 18.00
CA ALA A 308 -0.61 12.66 17.60
C ALA A 308 0.35 12.96 16.45
N PRO A 309 1.57 12.41 16.47
CA PRO A 309 2.53 12.60 15.38
C PRO A 309 1.92 12.14 14.06
N HIS A 310 2.02 12.97 13.03
CA HIS A 310 1.46 12.64 11.73
C HIS A 310 2.17 11.36 11.21
N PRO A 311 1.48 10.39 10.58
CA PRO A 311 2.13 9.15 10.14
C PRO A 311 3.39 9.32 9.27
N ARG A 312 3.55 10.48 8.62
CA ARG A 312 4.77 10.88 7.88
C ARG A 312 6.03 10.95 8.74
N GLU A 313 5.90 11.29 10.02
CA GLU A 313 7.03 11.42 10.95
C GLU A 313 7.65 10.07 11.30
N SER A 314 6.92 8.98 11.12
CA SER A 314 7.46 7.63 11.25
C SER A 314 8.47 7.27 10.14
N LEU A 315 8.49 8.03 9.03
CA LEU A 315 9.50 7.87 7.98
C LEU A 315 10.89 8.13 8.53
N ARG A 316 11.81 7.20 8.25
CA ARG A 316 13.22 7.34 8.61
C ARG A 316 13.80 8.61 7.98
N ARG A 317 14.42 9.44 8.81
CA ARG A 317 15.07 10.70 8.39
C ARG A 317 16.58 10.61 8.48
N VAL A 318 17.26 11.36 7.64
CA VAL A 318 18.73 11.53 7.67
C VAL A 318 19.05 13.02 7.56
N ALA A 319 19.85 13.51 8.51
CA ALA A 319 20.42 14.84 8.48
C ALA A 319 21.60 14.86 7.50
N LEU A 320 21.50 15.66 6.44
CA LEU A 320 22.59 15.87 5.48
C LEU A 320 23.15 17.27 5.64
N GLN A 321 24.48 17.39 5.67
CA GLN A 321 25.14 18.69 5.58
C GLN A 321 25.22 19.10 4.11
N THR A 322 24.57 20.22 3.77
CA THR A 322 24.72 20.80 2.44
C THR A 322 26.10 21.46 2.30
N PRO A 323 26.56 21.76 1.07
CA PRO A 323 27.81 22.48 0.86
C PRO A 323 27.83 23.86 1.53
N GLU A 324 26.66 24.45 1.82
CA GLU A 324 26.54 25.69 2.59
C GLU A 324 26.67 25.48 4.11
N SER A 325 27.05 24.29 4.58
CA SER A 325 27.16 23.93 6.01
C SER A 325 25.85 24.03 6.80
N VAL A 326 24.71 23.92 6.12
CA VAL A 326 23.39 23.83 6.76
C VAL A 326 22.98 22.36 6.85
N SER A 327 22.57 21.90 8.03
CA SER A 327 21.99 20.57 8.21
C SER A 327 20.52 20.59 7.78
N LEU A 328 20.17 19.80 6.76
CA LEU A 328 18.80 19.59 6.33
C LEU A 328 18.38 18.15 6.63
N ASP A 329 17.24 17.99 7.30
CA ASP A 329 16.65 16.69 7.60
C ASP A 329 15.74 16.24 6.46
N PHE A 330 16.14 15.17 5.77
CA PHE A 330 15.33 14.59 4.70
C PHE A 330 14.68 13.28 5.15
N ALA A 331 13.39 13.12 4.85
CA ALA A 331 12.74 11.81 4.92
C ALA A 331 13.23 10.92 3.79
N LEU A 332 13.68 9.70 4.10
CA LEU A 332 14.12 8.73 3.11
C LEU A 332 12.94 8.19 2.31
N GLY A 333 13.18 7.91 1.03
CA GLY A 333 12.25 7.16 0.19
C GLY A 333 12.16 5.73 0.71
N GLY A 334 11.04 5.37 1.34
CA GLY A 334 10.91 4.05 1.97
C GLY A 334 10.74 2.90 0.97
N ILE A 335 10.80 1.67 1.48
CA ILE A 335 10.80 0.45 0.66
C ILE A 335 9.57 0.33 -0.26
N GLY A 336 8.39 0.78 0.20
CA GLY A 336 7.17 0.75 -0.60
C GLY A 336 7.22 1.70 -1.79
N SER A 337 7.65 2.96 -1.59
CA SER A 337 7.77 3.95 -2.67
C SER A 337 8.83 3.54 -3.69
N ARG A 338 9.92 2.90 -3.24
CA ARG A 338 10.93 2.33 -4.14
C ARG A 338 10.41 1.15 -4.94
N ALA A 339 9.68 0.23 -4.31
CA ALA A 339 9.10 -0.92 -4.98
C ALA A 339 8.08 -0.49 -6.05
N LEU A 340 7.22 0.47 -5.73
CA LEU A 340 6.26 1.04 -6.67
C LEU A 340 6.97 1.76 -7.82
N ALA A 341 7.99 2.58 -7.52
CA ALA A 341 8.78 3.25 -8.55
C ALA A 341 9.47 2.27 -9.49
N TRP A 342 10.11 1.23 -8.93
CA TRP A 342 10.76 0.18 -9.70
C TRP A 342 9.76 -0.54 -10.60
N PHE A 343 8.58 -0.94 -10.10
CA PHE A 343 7.60 -1.61 -10.94
C PHE A 343 7.12 -0.74 -12.11
N LEU A 344 6.83 0.54 -11.86
CA LEU A 344 6.41 1.46 -12.91
C LEU A 344 7.51 1.69 -13.96
N ASP A 345 8.76 1.86 -13.51
CA ASP A 345 9.90 1.99 -14.42
C ASP A 345 10.09 0.70 -15.24
N GLN A 346 9.98 -0.49 -14.62
CA GLN A 346 10.06 -1.77 -15.32
C GLN A 346 8.92 -2.00 -16.31
N ALA A 347 7.70 -1.55 -16.00
CA ALA A 347 6.57 -1.63 -16.93
C ALA A 347 6.79 -0.73 -18.15
N LEU A 348 7.31 0.48 -17.94
CA LEU A 348 7.62 1.42 -19.02
C LEU A 348 8.79 0.94 -19.89
N ILE A 349 9.88 0.47 -19.26
CA ILE A 349 11.02 -0.10 -19.97
C ILE A 349 10.58 -1.36 -20.73
N GLY A 350 9.81 -2.25 -20.09
CA GLY A 350 9.30 -3.47 -20.71
C GLY A 350 8.43 -3.20 -21.92
N LEU A 351 7.51 -2.23 -21.83
CA LEU A 351 6.69 -1.81 -22.97
C LEU A 351 7.55 -1.18 -24.08
N GLY A 352 8.51 -0.33 -23.73
CA GLY A 352 9.44 0.27 -24.70
C GLY A 352 10.30 -0.77 -25.42
N VAL A 353 10.85 -1.74 -24.67
CA VAL A 353 11.65 -2.86 -25.19
C VAL A 353 10.79 -3.78 -26.05
N MET A 354 9.56 -4.08 -25.63
CA MET A 354 8.62 -4.87 -26.44
C MET A 354 8.32 -4.20 -27.78
N LEU A 355 8.00 -2.90 -27.78
CA LEU A 355 7.75 -2.16 -29.01
C LEU A 355 9.00 -2.05 -29.89
N PHE A 356 10.15 -1.78 -29.29
CA PHE A 356 11.44 -1.73 -29.99
C PHE A 356 11.76 -3.07 -30.68
N TRP A 357 11.61 -4.19 -29.97
CA TRP A 357 11.84 -5.53 -30.54
C TRP A 357 10.79 -5.95 -31.54
N TYR A 358 9.53 -5.56 -31.34
CA TYR A 358 8.48 -5.82 -32.32
C TYR A 358 8.81 -5.15 -33.66
N VAL A 359 9.15 -3.85 -33.65
CA VAL A 359 9.56 -3.14 -34.86
C VAL A 359 10.88 -3.69 -35.41
N GLY A 360 11.85 -3.97 -34.54
CA GLY A 360 13.15 -4.54 -34.92
C GLY A 360 13.02 -5.90 -35.58
N ALA A 361 12.10 -6.76 -35.10
CA ALA A 361 11.79 -8.04 -35.71
C ALA A 361 11.17 -7.87 -37.09
N LEU A 362 10.20 -6.96 -37.25
CA LEU A 362 9.63 -6.66 -38.57
C LEU A 362 10.71 -6.20 -39.57
N VAL A 363 11.58 -5.28 -39.16
CA VAL A 363 12.70 -4.82 -40.00
C VAL A 363 13.68 -5.97 -40.29
N TYR A 364 14.01 -6.79 -39.28
CA TYR A 364 14.92 -7.92 -39.45
C TYR A 364 14.38 -8.94 -40.45
N PHE A 365 13.16 -9.43 -40.27
CA PHE A 365 12.58 -10.48 -41.10
C PHE A 365 12.24 -10.00 -42.52
N TYR A 366 11.67 -8.79 -42.67
CA TYR A 366 11.17 -8.33 -43.96
C TYR A 366 12.19 -7.51 -44.78
N ALA A 367 13.18 -6.86 -44.14
CA ALA A 367 14.11 -5.99 -44.84
C ALA A 367 15.57 -6.49 -44.78
N LEU A 368 16.04 -6.94 -43.62
CA LEU A 368 17.47 -7.26 -43.44
C LEU A 368 17.80 -8.71 -43.80
N LEU A 369 16.99 -9.67 -43.37
CA LEU A 369 17.28 -11.10 -43.51
C LEU A 369 17.43 -11.52 -44.99
N PRO A 370 16.54 -11.15 -45.93
CA PRO A 370 16.69 -11.53 -47.34
C PRO A 370 17.96 -10.95 -47.97
N GLY A 371 18.29 -9.69 -47.66
CA GLY A 371 19.47 -9.02 -48.21
C GLY A 371 20.79 -9.51 -47.60
N LEU A 372 20.80 -9.83 -46.30
CA LEU A 372 22.01 -10.28 -45.60
C LEU A 372 22.38 -11.72 -45.97
N THR A 373 21.41 -12.62 -46.14
CA THR A 373 21.68 -14.00 -46.56
C THR A 373 22.23 -14.04 -47.99
N GLU A 374 21.67 -13.22 -48.88
CA GLU A 374 22.15 -13.10 -50.26
C GLU A 374 23.54 -12.44 -50.34
N MET A 375 23.78 -11.38 -49.57
CA MET A 375 25.04 -10.62 -49.65
C MET A 375 26.21 -11.30 -48.94
N LEU A 376 25.97 -11.96 -47.80
CA LEU A 376 27.06 -12.50 -46.96
C LEU A 376 27.30 -14.00 -47.17
N ALA A 377 26.39 -14.71 -47.86
CA ALA A 377 26.45 -16.16 -48.04
C ALA A 377 26.64 -16.94 -46.71
N VAL A 378 26.10 -16.41 -45.62
CA VAL A 378 26.15 -17.00 -44.27
C VAL A 378 24.82 -17.69 -43.98
N ASP A 379 24.90 -18.81 -43.29
CA ASP A 379 23.72 -19.56 -42.85
C ASP A 379 22.86 -18.77 -41.84
N VAL A 380 21.55 -18.97 -41.92
CA VAL A 380 20.53 -18.26 -41.14
C VAL A 380 20.73 -18.50 -39.64
N ASP A 381 21.15 -19.70 -39.25
CA ASP A 381 21.40 -20.05 -37.84
C ASP A 381 22.55 -19.23 -37.24
N THR A 382 23.60 -18.98 -38.02
CA THR A 382 24.72 -18.15 -37.58
C THR A 382 24.29 -16.68 -37.44
N LEU A 383 23.52 -16.15 -38.41
CA LEU A 383 22.98 -14.80 -38.35
C LEU A 383 22.05 -14.61 -37.14
N ASN A 384 21.23 -15.61 -36.83
CA ASN A 384 20.33 -15.59 -35.67
C ASN A 384 21.11 -15.55 -34.34
N LEU A 385 22.19 -16.33 -34.19
CA LEU A 385 23.05 -16.29 -32.99
C LEU A 385 23.65 -14.90 -32.75
N TRP A 386 24.18 -14.27 -33.80
CA TRP A 386 24.67 -12.88 -33.71
C TRP A 386 23.55 -11.90 -33.42
N GLY A 387 22.38 -12.10 -34.03
CA GLY A 387 21.16 -11.33 -33.76
C GLY A 387 20.77 -11.36 -32.29
N VAL A 388 20.80 -12.53 -31.64
CA VAL A 388 20.53 -12.67 -30.19
C VAL A 388 21.57 -11.93 -29.35
N ALA A 389 22.86 -12.04 -29.69
CA ALA A 389 23.92 -11.34 -28.95
C ALA A 389 23.80 -9.81 -29.05
N ILE A 390 23.56 -9.30 -30.26
CA ILE A 390 23.31 -7.86 -30.51
C ILE A 390 22.03 -7.43 -29.78
N ALA A 391 20.99 -8.27 -29.78
CA ALA A 391 19.75 -7.99 -29.10
C ALA A 391 19.89 -7.90 -27.58
N ALA A 392 20.68 -8.78 -26.98
CA ALA A 392 21.01 -8.70 -25.56
C ALA A 392 21.73 -7.37 -25.24
N LEU A 393 22.71 -6.98 -26.05
CA LEU A 393 23.47 -5.73 -25.86
C LEU A 393 22.60 -4.49 -26.02
N LEU A 394 21.73 -4.45 -27.05
CA LEU A 394 20.81 -3.34 -27.28
C LEU A 394 19.77 -3.22 -26.16
N THR A 395 19.23 -4.35 -25.68
CA THR A 395 18.29 -4.36 -24.55
C THR A 395 18.96 -3.83 -23.28
N TYR A 396 20.21 -4.25 -23.03
CA TYR A 396 21.00 -3.74 -21.91
C TYR A 396 21.25 -2.23 -22.02
N ALA A 397 21.68 -1.76 -23.20
CA ALA A 397 21.96 -0.35 -23.45
C ALA A 397 20.70 0.51 -23.32
N PHE A 398 19.55 0.04 -23.85
CA PHE A 398 18.27 0.73 -23.73
C PHE A 398 17.82 0.86 -22.28
N SER A 399 17.87 -0.26 -21.53
CA SER A 399 17.44 -0.30 -20.13
C SER A 399 18.31 0.59 -19.24
N ASN A 400 19.63 0.56 -19.41
CA ASN A 400 20.54 1.42 -18.66
C ASN A 400 20.46 2.88 -19.10
N GLY A 401 20.38 3.11 -20.41
CA GLY A 401 20.22 4.44 -21.00
C GLY A 401 18.98 5.16 -20.48
N TYR A 402 17.87 4.44 -20.27
CA TYR A 402 16.67 4.97 -19.64
C TYR A 402 16.97 5.57 -18.26
N TYR A 403 17.57 4.80 -17.33
CA TYR A 403 17.87 5.29 -15.99
C TYR A 403 18.86 6.45 -16.01
N ILE A 404 19.93 6.37 -16.81
CA ILE A 404 20.94 7.43 -16.91
C ILE A 404 20.33 8.72 -17.46
N ALA A 405 19.55 8.62 -18.54
CA ALA A 405 18.93 9.77 -19.19
C ALA A 405 17.94 10.45 -18.26
N PHE A 406 16.99 9.71 -17.69
CA PHE A 406 15.97 10.31 -16.82
C PHE A 406 16.56 10.80 -15.50
N GLU A 407 17.43 10.03 -14.82
CA GLU A 407 18.04 10.50 -13.57
C GLU A 407 18.89 11.75 -13.79
N THR A 408 19.56 11.90 -14.93
CA THR A 408 20.32 13.13 -15.24
C THR A 408 19.38 14.28 -15.61
N LEU A 409 18.51 14.08 -16.61
CA LEU A 409 17.68 15.15 -17.19
C LEU A 409 16.65 15.68 -16.20
N TRP A 410 16.13 14.81 -15.32
CA TRP A 410 15.07 15.14 -14.36
C TRP A 410 15.57 15.28 -12.93
N ARG A 411 16.88 15.53 -12.74
CA ARG A 411 17.50 15.83 -11.44
C ARG A 411 17.24 14.75 -10.38
N GLY A 412 17.53 13.50 -10.73
CA GLY A 412 17.43 12.32 -9.88
C GLY A 412 16.06 11.63 -9.91
N GLN A 413 15.25 11.85 -10.94
CA GLN A 413 13.91 11.28 -11.06
C GLN A 413 13.70 10.50 -12.35
N THR A 414 13.05 9.35 -12.25
CA THR A 414 12.45 8.61 -13.37
C THR A 414 10.93 8.80 -13.37
N PRO A 415 10.23 8.50 -14.47
CA PRO A 415 8.76 8.50 -14.49
C PRO A 415 8.12 7.75 -13.30
N GLY A 416 8.61 6.55 -12.96
CA GLY A 416 8.14 5.79 -11.82
C GLY A 416 8.45 6.47 -10.48
N LYS A 417 9.66 7.00 -10.31
CA LYS A 417 10.03 7.74 -9.08
C LYS A 417 9.22 9.02 -8.88
N ARG A 418 8.86 9.72 -9.97
CA ARG A 418 7.96 10.88 -9.92
C ARG A 418 6.59 10.51 -9.41
N PHE A 419 6.01 9.42 -9.92
CA PHE A 419 4.72 8.92 -9.45
C PHE A 419 4.78 8.51 -7.98
N ALA A 420 5.87 7.85 -7.56
CA ALA A 420 6.11 7.46 -6.17
C ALA A 420 6.53 8.63 -5.25
N GLN A 421 6.65 9.86 -5.76
CA GLN A 421 7.07 11.07 -5.04
C GLN A 421 8.43 10.94 -4.34
N ILE A 422 9.38 10.25 -4.97
CA ILE A 422 10.74 10.09 -4.48
C ILE A 422 11.76 10.63 -5.48
N ARG A 423 12.94 10.98 -5.00
CA ARG A 423 14.06 11.40 -5.85
C ARG A 423 15.40 10.98 -5.28
N VAL A 424 16.37 10.81 -6.18
CA VAL A 424 17.75 10.53 -5.82
C VAL A 424 18.50 11.85 -5.65
N ILE A 425 19.29 11.94 -4.58
CA ILE A 425 20.26 13.02 -4.34
C ILE A 425 21.62 12.42 -3.94
N CYS A 426 22.69 13.17 -4.10
CA CYS A 426 24.01 12.81 -3.60
C CYS A 426 24.07 12.94 -2.07
N ASP A 427 25.03 12.28 -1.42
CA ASP A 427 25.21 12.33 0.04
C ASP A 427 25.50 13.75 0.57
N ASN A 428 25.95 14.66 -0.30
CA ASN A 428 26.14 16.08 -0.01
C ASN A 428 24.88 16.95 -0.30
N GLY A 429 23.73 16.35 -0.60
CA GLY A 429 22.49 17.07 -0.91
C GLY A 429 22.37 17.61 -2.35
N GLN A 430 23.41 17.48 -3.18
CA GLN A 430 23.40 17.97 -4.56
C GLN A 430 22.58 17.07 -5.52
N PRO A 431 22.10 17.61 -6.65
CA PRO A 431 21.49 16.79 -7.69
C PRO A 431 22.50 15.82 -8.30
N VAL A 432 22.01 14.63 -8.67
CA VAL A 432 22.80 13.55 -9.29
C VAL A 432 23.35 14.00 -10.65
N SER A 433 24.63 13.75 -10.92
CA SER A 433 25.26 13.97 -12.23
C SER A 433 25.27 12.68 -13.07
N ILE A 434 25.67 12.80 -14.34
CA ILE A 434 25.77 11.67 -15.28
C ILE A 434 26.68 10.56 -14.72
N ARG A 435 27.76 10.93 -14.01
CA ARG A 435 28.71 9.97 -13.45
C ARG A 435 28.05 9.09 -12.40
N GLU A 436 27.40 9.70 -11.41
CA GLU A 436 26.73 8.94 -10.35
C GLU A 436 25.56 8.13 -10.92
N ALA A 437 24.76 8.71 -11.84
CA ALA A 437 23.67 8.00 -12.50
C ALA A 437 24.16 6.77 -13.29
N SER A 438 25.28 6.90 -14.00
CA SER A 438 25.88 5.80 -14.77
C SER A 438 26.40 4.68 -13.86
N LEU A 439 27.13 5.02 -12.79
CA LEU A 439 27.60 4.04 -11.81
C LEU A 439 26.43 3.27 -11.17
N ARG A 440 25.34 3.98 -10.82
CA ARG A 440 24.13 3.35 -10.27
C ARG A 440 23.46 2.41 -11.26
N SER A 441 23.32 2.83 -12.51
CA SER A 441 22.64 2.03 -13.53
C SER A 441 23.44 0.78 -13.87
N LEU A 442 24.75 0.90 -14.08
CA LEU A 442 25.63 -0.22 -14.44
C LEU A 442 25.72 -1.29 -13.34
N MET A 443 25.56 -0.90 -12.07
CA MET A 443 25.46 -1.84 -10.94
C MET A 443 24.08 -2.49 -10.80
N GLY A 444 23.04 -1.93 -11.42
CA GLY A 444 21.66 -2.42 -11.36
C GLY A 444 21.46 -3.90 -11.75
N PRO A 445 22.10 -4.42 -12.81
CA PRO A 445 22.05 -5.84 -13.16
C PRO A 445 22.59 -6.77 -12.06
N LEU A 446 23.57 -6.32 -11.27
CA LEU A 446 24.08 -7.09 -10.13
C LEU A 446 23.11 -7.06 -8.95
N ASP A 447 22.39 -5.96 -8.76
CA ASP A 447 21.35 -5.81 -7.72
C ASP A 447 20.09 -6.68 -8.00
N LEU A 448 19.72 -6.84 -9.28
CA LEU A 448 18.48 -7.54 -9.71
C LEU A 448 18.71 -8.95 -10.28
N GLY A 449 19.80 -9.17 -11.02
CA GLY A 449 20.04 -10.40 -11.80
C GLY A 449 20.54 -11.60 -10.98
N LEU A 450 21.14 -11.38 -9.82
CA LEU A 450 21.72 -12.42 -8.96
C LEU A 450 20.91 -12.62 -7.67
N PHE A 451 19.62 -12.99 -7.76
CA PHE A 451 18.79 -13.40 -6.60
C PHE A 451 18.20 -12.30 -5.70
N TRP A 452 17.83 -11.13 -6.23
CA TRP A 452 17.17 -10.08 -5.42
C TRP A 452 17.98 -9.63 -4.19
N ILE A 453 19.31 -9.82 -4.20
CA ILE A 453 20.23 -9.46 -3.11
C ILE A 453 20.06 -7.97 -2.72
N GLY A 454 19.78 -7.09 -3.68
CA GLY A 454 19.50 -5.69 -3.43
C GLY A 454 18.36 -5.45 -2.43
N VAL A 455 17.31 -6.29 -2.43
CA VAL A 455 16.19 -6.20 -1.48
C VAL A 455 16.64 -6.58 -0.08
N LEU A 456 17.42 -7.66 0.06
CA LEU A 456 17.97 -8.09 1.35
C LEU A 456 18.92 -7.04 1.95
N LEU A 457 19.75 -6.40 1.12
CA LEU A 457 20.66 -5.34 1.55
C LEU A 457 19.93 -4.06 2.00
N ILE A 458 18.86 -3.66 1.30
CA ILE A 458 18.03 -2.53 1.71
C ILE A 458 17.38 -2.79 3.07
N ILE A 459 16.84 -4.00 3.30
CA ILE A 459 16.19 -4.38 4.56
C ILE A 459 17.21 -4.45 5.72
N GLY A 460 18.43 -4.92 5.45
CA GLY A 460 19.49 -5.05 6.45
C GLY A 460 20.26 -3.76 6.77
N SER A 461 20.25 -2.77 5.87
CA SER A 461 21.06 -1.55 5.99
C SER A 461 20.34 -0.42 6.73
N ARG A 462 21.04 0.26 7.65
CA ARG A 462 20.54 1.46 8.34
C ARG A 462 20.34 2.67 7.42
N SER A 463 20.99 2.70 6.27
CA SER A 463 20.85 3.82 5.31
C SER A 463 19.88 3.50 4.17
N GLU A 464 19.26 2.30 4.19
CA GLU A 464 18.40 1.80 3.11
C GLU A 464 19.06 1.97 1.73
N LYS A 465 20.37 1.73 1.59
CA LYS A 465 21.09 1.85 0.31
C LYS A 465 21.25 0.49 -0.36
N ARG A 466 21.02 0.40 -1.68
CA ARG A 466 21.44 -0.75 -2.51
C ARG A 466 22.91 -0.65 -2.91
N LEU A 467 23.51 -1.70 -3.48
CA LEU A 467 24.93 -1.69 -3.86
C LEU A 467 25.24 -0.54 -4.84
N GLY A 468 24.35 -0.31 -5.82
CA GLY A 468 24.49 0.83 -6.73
C GLY A 468 24.43 2.20 -6.05
N ASP A 469 23.65 2.35 -4.97
CA ASP A 469 23.56 3.60 -4.21
C ASP A 469 24.82 3.82 -3.34
N MET A 470 25.36 2.73 -2.78
CA MET A 470 26.60 2.73 -2.01
C MET A 470 27.81 3.06 -2.87
N ALA A 471 27.92 2.43 -4.05
CA ALA A 471 29.01 2.67 -4.98
C ALA A 471 29.03 4.09 -5.54
N ALA A 472 27.86 4.70 -5.72
CA ALA A 472 27.74 6.05 -6.28
C ALA A 472 27.63 7.17 -5.23
N GLY A 473 27.61 6.86 -3.92
CA GLY A 473 27.52 7.88 -2.86
C GLY A 473 26.20 8.67 -2.91
N THR A 474 25.09 7.97 -3.09
CA THR A 474 23.76 8.58 -3.31
C THR A 474 22.72 8.00 -2.37
N LEU A 475 21.64 8.76 -2.16
CA LEU A 475 20.50 8.34 -1.36
C LEU A 475 19.18 8.73 -2.03
N VAL A 476 18.10 8.05 -1.63
CA VAL A 476 16.75 8.31 -2.13
C VAL A 476 15.95 9.00 -1.04
N ILE A 477 15.42 10.18 -1.33
CA ILE A 477 14.59 10.98 -0.42
C ILE A 477 13.17 11.14 -0.95
N GLN A 478 12.25 11.47 -0.05
CA GLN A 478 10.92 11.95 -0.39
C GLN A 478 11.03 13.32 -1.06
N ASP A 479 10.30 13.51 -2.16
CA ASP A 479 10.21 14.81 -2.82
C ASP A 479 9.12 15.66 -2.15
N GLU A 480 9.49 16.40 -1.10
CA GLU A 480 8.57 17.27 -0.35
C GLU A 480 8.05 18.47 -1.17
N LYS A 481 8.57 18.68 -2.39
CA LYS A 481 8.26 19.83 -3.25
C LYS A 481 6.77 20.01 -3.56
N THR A 482 5.95 18.97 -3.47
CA THR A 482 4.51 19.09 -3.72
C THR A 482 3.77 19.79 -2.57
N VAL A 483 4.27 19.71 -1.34
CA VAL A 483 3.64 20.34 -0.16
C VAL A 483 4.07 21.80 -0.03
N THR A 484 5.36 22.10 -0.25
CA THR A 484 5.91 23.45 -0.03
C THR A 484 5.65 24.41 -1.19
N ARG A 485 5.36 23.93 -2.41
CA ARG A 485 5.14 24.82 -3.58
C ARG A 485 3.71 25.38 -3.66
N GLN A 486 2.74 24.81 -2.94
CA GLN A 486 1.41 25.39 -2.83
C GLN A 486 1.39 26.45 -1.73
N ARG A 487 1.81 27.67 -2.10
CA ARG A 487 1.80 28.93 -1.32
C ARG A 487 2.87 29.00 -0.22
N GLY A 488 3.91 29.77 -0.49
CA GLY A 488 4.62 30.44 0.59
C GLY A 488 3.62 31.27 1.40
N THR A 489 3.68 31.14 2.72
CA THR A 489 3.53 32.21 3.73
C THR A 489 2.63 33.41 3.38
N SER A 490 1.47 33.20 2.74
CA SER A 490 0.44 34.22 2.71
C SER A 490 -0.25 34.13 4.06
N ASP A 491 0.00 35.12 4.91
CA ASP A 491 -0.75 35.27 6.15
C ASP A 491 -2.26 35.12 5.84
N PRO A 492 -3.01 34.33 6.64
CA PRO A 492 -4.44 34.17 6.43
C PRO A 492 -5.10 35.56 6.29
N PRO A 493 -6.14 35.74 5.47
CA PRO A 493 -6.89 36.97 5.51
C PRO A 493 -7.45 37.17 6.93
N HIS A 494 -6.92 38.15 7.65
CA HIS A 494 -7.29 38.45 9.02
C HIS A 494 -8.38 39.53 9.04
N SER A 495 -9.46 39.29 9.77
CA SER A 495 -10.44 40.32 10.07
C SER A 495 -9.87 41.27 11.13
N SER A 496 -10.29 42.54 11.11
CA SER A 496 -9.92 43.51 12.15
C SER A 496 -10.46 43.14 13.53
N SER A 497 -11.46 42.26 13.61
CA SER A 497 -11.92 41.59 14.84
C SER A 497 -10.89 40.59 15.36
N ALA A 498 -10.37 39.70 14.50
CA ALA A 498 -9.40 38.68 14.89
C ALA A 498 -8.08 39.30 15.41
N GLN A 499 -7.60 40.38 14.78
CA GLN A 499 -6.38 41.07 15.24
C GLN A 499 -6.54 41.66 16.65
N ARG A 500 -7.67 42.34 16.92
CA ARG A 500 -7.94 42.95 18.23
C ARG A 500 -8.03 41.92 19.34
N VAL A 501 -8.61 40.76 19.05
CA VAL A 501 -8.70 39.66 20.02
C VAL A 501 -7.35 38.97 20.19
N ALA A 502 -6.55 38.86 19.12
CA ALA A 502 -5.19 38.34 19.21
C ALA A 502 -4.34 39.19 20.19
N ASP A 503 -4.36 40.52 20.05
CA ASP A 503 -3.65 41.44 20.94
C ASP A 503 -4.06 41.28 22.42
N GLN A 504 -5.34 40.96 22.67
CA GLN A 504 -5.86 40.67 24.02
C GLN A 504 -5.46 39.28 24.54
N MET A 505 -5.25 38.30 23.65
CA MET A 505 -4.87 36.93 23.99
C MET A 505 -3.38 36.79 24.34
N VAL A 506 -2.51 37.68 23.85
CA VAL A 506 -1.05 37.67 24.12
C VAL A 506 -0.73 37.63 25.62
N SER A 507 -1.59 38.22 26.46
CA SER A 507 -1.41 38.27 27.91
C SER A 507 -1.99 37.08 28.69
N GLN A 508 -2.56 36.08 28.01
CA GLN A 508 -3.20 34.93 28.65
C GLN A 508 -2.21 33.78 28.89
N ASP A 509 -2.29 33.15 30.06
CA ASP A 509 -1.35 32.09 30.46
C ASP A 509 -1.55 30.79 29.65
N TRP A 510 -2.80 30.36 29.41
CA TRP A 510 -3.11 29.18 28.58
C TRP A 510 -2.46 29.19 27.18
N LEU A 511 -2.22 30.38 26.60
CA LEU A 511 -1.60 30.51 25.28
C LEU A 511 -0.12 30.10 25.31
N ARG A 512 0.56 30.28 26.45
CA ARG A 512 1.94 29.85 26.66
C ARG A 512 2.04 28.34 26.82
N ASP A 513 0.97 27.71 27.32
CA ASP A 513 0.86 26.26 27.47
C ASP A 513 0.42 25.57 26.16
N LEU A 514 0.05 26.34 25.13
CA LEU A 514 -0.26 25.80 23.81
C LEU A 514 1.00 25.19 23.19
N THR A 515 0.94 23.89 22.90
CA THR A 515 2.08 23.17 22.32
C THR A 515 2.35 23.60 20.88
N LEU A 516 3.60 23.43 20.43
CA LEU A 516 3.97 23.69 19.04
C LEU A 516 3.11 22.88 18.05
N ASP A 517 2.82 21.62 18.38
CA ASP A 517 1.98 20.75 17.53
C ASP A 517 0.55 21.28 17.38
N GLN A 518 -0.05 21.78 18.47
CA GLN A 518 -1.36 22.43 18.45
C GLN A 518 -1.33 23.71 17.60
N TYR A 519 -0.28 24.53 17.71
CA TYR A 519 -0.10 25.69 16.83
C TYR A 519 0.01 25.27 15.36
N LEU A 520 0.78 24.22 15.06
CA LEU A 520 0.94 23.70 13.70
C LEU A 520 -0.40 23.20 13.13
N ILE A 521 -1.26 22.59 13.95
CA ILE A 521 -2.62 22.19 13.58
C ILE A 521 -3.44 23.41 13.17
N LEU A 522 -3.45 24.48 13.98
CA LEU A 522 -4.16 25.73 13.64
C LEU A 522 -3.64 26.34 12.34
N ARG A 523 -2.32 26.44 12.20
CA ARG A 523 -1.66 26.95 10.98
C ARG A 523 -2.05 26.13 9.76
N ASN A 524 -1.99 24.80 9.86
CA ASN A 524 -2.34 23.91 8.76
C ASN A 524 -3.82 24.03 8.42
N PHE A 525 -4.71 24.09 9.41
CA PHE A 525 -6.14 24.33 9.16
C PHE A 525 -6.34 25.64 8.40
N LEU A 526 -5.74 26.74 8.83
CA LEU A 526 -5.87 28.05 8.17
C LEU A 526 -5.28 28.05 6.75
N ALA A 527 -4.20 27.30 6.51
CA ALA A 527 -3.61 27.14 5.18
C ALA A 527 -4.49 26.31 4.23
N TYR A 528 -5.12 25.25 4.73
CA TYR A 528 -5.88 24.28 3.93
C TYR A 528 -7.40 24.48 3.95
N GLN A 529 -7.94 25.38 4.80
CA GLN A 529 -9.38 25.55 4.97
C GLN A 529 -10.11 25.82 3.66
N HIS A 530 -9.50 26.58 2.74
CA HIS A 530 -10.11 26.92 1.45
C HIS A 530 -10.29 25.72 0.53
N GLN A 531 -9.47 24.69 0.74
CA GLN A 531 -9.54 23.43 0.01
C GLN A 531 -10.58 22.49 0.65
N LEU A 532 -10.91 22.66 1.94
CA LEU A 532 -12.03 21.96 2.58
C LEU A 532 -13.36 22.47 2.03
N SER A 533 -14.34 21.57 1.87
CA SER A 533 -15.69 21.99 1.49
C SER A 533 -16.38 22.80 2.58
N LYS A 534 -17.45 23.50 2.20
CA LYS A 534 -18.22 24.33 3.13
C LYS A 534 -18.73 23.55 4.35
N SER A 535 -19.26 22.34 4.16
CA SER A 535 -19.82 21.54 5.26
C SER A 535 -18.75 21.00 6.20
N HIS A 536 -17.65 20.46 5.66
CA HIS A 536 -16.55 19.94 6.47
C HIS A 536 -15.76 21.05 7.15
N ARG A 537 -15.50 22.16 6.44
CA ARG A 537 -14.89 23.35 7.04
C ARG A 537 -15.68 23.81 8.25
N ARG A 538 -17.01 23.89 8.15
CA ARG A 538 -17.87 24.29 9.27
C ARG A 538 -17.76 23.31 10.45
N GLN A 539 -17.77 22.00 10.20
CA GLN A 539 -17.63 21.00 11.27
C GLN A 539 -16.27 21.07 11.96
N VAL A 540 -15.17 21.18 11.19
CA VAL A 540 -13.81 21.29 11.74
C VAL A 540 -13.63 22.62 12.49
N THR A 541 -14.13 23.74 11.94
CA THR A 541 -14.13 25.03 12.65
C THR A 541 -14.85 24.93 13.99
N LEU A 542 -16.05 24.34 14.02
CA LEU A 542 -16.79 24.16 15.27
C LEU A 542 -16.03 23.30 16.27
N ARG A 543 -15.46 22.17 15.83
CA ARG A 543 -14.67 21.27 16.68
C ARG A 543 -13.41 21.96 17.24
N LEU A 544 -12.60 22.58 16.38
CA LEU A 544 -11.40 23.32 16.79
C LEU A 544 -11.74 24.44 17.77
N THR A 545 -12.82 25.18 17.51
CA THR A 545 -13.29 26.26 18.39
C THR A 545 -13.71 25.71 19.74
N GLN A 546 -14.45 24.60 19.79
CA GLN A 546 -14.82 23.92 21.04
C GLN A 546 -13.60 23.42 21.82
N GLN A 547 -12.59 22.90 21.12
CA GLN A 547 -11.35 22.43 21.76
C GLN A 547 -10.53 23.59 22.30
N LEU A 548 -10.35 24.66 21.52
CA LEU A 548 -9.72 25.90 22.01
C LEU A 548 -10.48 26.48 23.21
N GLN A 549 -11.81 26.49 23.15
CA GLN A 549 -12.68 26.90 24.26
C GLN A 549 -12.46 26.04 25.50
N SER A 550 -12.32 24.73 25.35
CA SER A 550 -12.04 23.84 26.48
C SER A 550 -10.66 24.08 27.09
N LEU A 551 -9.65 24.40 26.28
CA LEU A 551 -8.31 24.77 26.74
C LEU A 551 -8.34 26.12 27.47
N MET A 552 -9.07 27.11 26.95
CA MET A 552 -9.26 28.43 27.60
C MET A 552 -10.06 28.35 28.90
N ALA A 553 -11.08 27.47 28.94
CA ALA A 553 -11.98 27.32 30.08
C ALA A 553 -11.31 26.63 31.28
N ALA A 554 -10.18 25.94 31.08
CA ALA A 554 -9.36 25.41 32.16
C ALA A 554 -8.82 26.54 33.08
N ASP A 555 -8.53 27.71 32.50
CA ASP A 555 -7.98 28.86 33.22
C ASP A 555 -9.01 29.97 33.51
N THR A 556 -10.11 30.06 32.74
CA THR A 556 -11.11 31.13 32.90
C THR A 556 -12.56 30.62 32.86
N PRO A 557 -13.37 30.78 33.93
CA PRO A 557 -14.74 30.25 33.99
C PRO A 557 -15.77 31.01 33.14
N ARG A 558 -15.40 32.16 32.54
CA ARG A 558 -16.22 32.87 31.55
C ARG A 558 -15.42 33.07 30.28
N TYR A 559 -15.96 32.57 29.17
CA TYR A 559 -15.45 32.83 27.83
C TYR A 559 -15.39 34.35 27.57
N PRO A 560 -14.21 34.96 27.42
CA PRO A 560 -14.07 36.42 27.50
C PRO A 560 -14.23 37.13 26.15
N PHE A 561 -14.38 36.41 25.03
CA PHE A 561 -14.31 36.99 23.69
C PHE A 561 -15.65 36.85 22.93
N GLU A 562 -16.28 37.96 22.55
CA GLU A 562 -17.42 37.95 21.61
C GLU A 562 -16.89 37.90 20.16
N ILE A 563 -16.47 36.71 19.73
CA ILE A 563 -15.90 36.50 18.39
C ILE A 563 -16.53 35.27 17.71
N GLY A 564 -16.70 35.32 16.39
CA GLY A 564 -17.19 34.19 15.62
C GLY A 564 -16.17 33.04 15.58
N ASP A 565 -16.67 31.79 15.51
CA ASP A 565 -15.85 30.57 15.52
C ASP A 565 -14.63 30.59 14.58
N PRO A 566 -14.73 31.04 13.30
CA PRO A 566 -13.58 31.08 12.40
C PRO A 566 -12.52 32.10 12.83
N ASP A 567 -12.96 33.23 13.37
CA ASP A 567 -12.10 34.35 13.76
C ASP A 567 -11.34 34.03 15.06
N LEU A 568 -11.88 33.17 15.94
CA LEU A 568 -11.18 32.69 17.14
C LEU A 568 -9.90 31.91 16.79
N ILE A 569 -9.99 31.02 15.81
CA ILE A 569 -8.85 30.21 15.33
C ILE A 569 -7.76 31.14 14.78
N VAL A 570 -8.16 32.13 14.00
CA VAL A 570 -7.25 33.14 13.43
C VAL A 570 -6.59 34.00 14.52
N ALA A 571 -7.37 34.46 15.50
CA ALA A 571 -6.88 35.25 16.62
C ALA A 571 -5.86 34.47 17.46
N THR A 572 -6.13 33.19 17.74
CA THR A 572 -5.23 32.31 18.48
C THR A 572 -3.92 32.08 17.72
N TYR A 573 -3.98 31.84 16.41
CA TYR A 573 -2.81 31.71 15.55
C TYR A 573 -1.92 32.97 15.57
N LEU A 574 -2.54 34.15 15.47
CA LEU A 574 -1.84 35.44 15.51
C LEU A 574 -1.20 35.72 16.89
N ALA A 575 -1.95 35.48 17.96
CA ALA A 575 -1.48 35.71 19.32
C ALA A 575 -0.26 34.82 19.65
N TYR A 576 -0.32 33.54 19.29
CA TYR A 576 0.79 32.60 19.50
C TYR A 576 2.05 33.06 18.76
N ARG A 577 1.88 33.48 17.49
CA ARG A 577 2.97 33.99 16.66
C ARG A 577 3.64 35.22 17.29
N GLN A 578 2.84 36.14 17.84
CA GLN A 578 3.32 37.36 18.50
C GLN A 578 4.05 37.07 19.82
N VAL A 579 3.59 36.10 20.61
CA VAL A 579 4.26 35.67 21.86
C VAL A 579 5.60 34.98 21.59
N HIS A 580 5.69 34.16 20.55
CA HIS A 580 6.88 33.36 20.25
C HIS A 580 7.84 33.98 19.21
N HIS A 581 7.59 35.20 18.74
CA HIS A 581 8.40 35.92 17.74
C HIS A 581 8.64 35.13 16.43
N LEU A 582 7.62 34.41 15.96
CA LEU A 582 7.60 33.68 14.69
C LEU A 582 7.05 34.57 13.55
#